data_AF-A0A914RKM8-F1
#
_entry.id   AF-A0A914RKM8-F1
#
_cell.length_a   1.000
_cell.length_b   1.000
_cell.length_c   1.000
_cell.angle_alpha   90.00
_cell.angle_beta   90.00
_cell.angle_gamma   90.00
#
_symmetry.space_group_name_H-M   'P 1'
#
loop_
_entity.id
_entity.type
_entity.pdbx_description
1 polymer ?
#
loop_
_entity_poly.entity_id
_entity_poly.type
_entity_poly.pdbx_seq_one_letter_code
_entity_poly.pdbx_strand_id
1 'polypeptide(L)'
;MLKATRYALFREVARTGHSLVGVNLTALYTFISALAESFPNATTLHAINETERTQPLRQSELAIRVFEHMREFLKNRGLNNSISVEEYQDEFLRAEEQNYRPFPINEDWEHCKGSNPQFRGYTCGLWTTFHALTVQSYMDGRNGKKTLNRSL
;
A
#
# COMPACT_ATOMS: atom_id res chain seq x y z
N MET A 1 8.08 4.98 -2.02
CA MET A 1 6.68 4.69 -1.66
C MET A 1 6.58 3.58 -0.62
N LEU A 2 7.09 2.36 -0.88
CA LEU A 2 7.00 1.20 0.02
C LEU A 2 7.34 1.52 1.49
N LYS A 3 8.45 2.21 1.75
CA LYS A 3 8.85 2.64 3.11
C LYS A 3 7.77 3.48 3.81
N ALA A 4 7.19 4.44 3.10
CA ALA A 4 6.16 5.32 3.65
C ALA A 4 4.85 4.56 3.88
N THR A 5 4.45 3.68 2.96
CA THR A 5 3.26 2.85 3.13
C THR A 5 3.39 1.94 4.34
N ARG A 6 4.54 1.27 4.53
CA ARG A 6 4.82 0.48 5.73
C ARG A 6 4.75 1.34 6.99
N TYR A 7 5.35 2.53 6.97
CA TYR A 7 5.33 3.44 8.11
C TYR A 7 3.89 3.87 8.47
N ALA A 8 3.06 4.17 7.46
CA ALA A 8 1.65 4.51 7.66
C ALA A 8 0.88 3.34 8.28
N LEU A 9 0.98 2.15 7.69
CA LEU A 9 0.21 0.99 8.15
C LEU A 9 0.69 0.44 9.49
N PHE A 10 1.99 0.48 9.79
CA PHE A 10 2.51 -0.13 11.01
C PHE A 10 2.66 0.86 12.17
N ARG A 11 3.22 2.06 11.92
CA ARG A 11 3.55 3.03 12.99
C ARG A 11 2.46 4.06 13.21
N GLU A 12 1.87 4.63 12.15
CA GLU A 12 0.80 5.62 12.33
C GLU A 12 -0.48 4.99 12.87
N VAL A 13 -0.86 3.80 12.41
CA VAL A 13 -2.00 3.06 12.97
C VAL A 13 -1.84 2.84 14.47
N ALA A 14 -0.63 2.48 14.92
CA ALA A 14 -0.35 2.27 16.34
C ALA A 14 -0.39 3.54 17.20
N ARG A 15 -0.38 4.73 16.58
CA ARG A 15 -0.53 6.02 17.28
C ARG A 15 -1.99 6.38 17.56
N THR A 16 -2.95 5.66 17.00
CA THR A 16 -4.39 5.98 17.13
C THR A 16 -4.98 5.63 18.49
N GLY A 17 -4.27 4.89 19.34
CA GLY A 17 -4.68 4.52 20.70
C GLY A 17 -4.48 3.03 20.98
N HIS A 18 -5.26 2.48 21.92
CA HIS A 18 -5.17 1.05 22.29
C HIS A 18 -5.95 0.12 21.35
N SER A 19 -7.02 0.62 20.73
CA SER A 19 -7.92 -0.17 19.89
C SER A 19 -8.40 0.60 18.67
N LEU A 20 -8.53 -0.12 17.55
CA LEU A 20 -9.10 0.32 16.29
C LEU A 20 -10.60 0.02 16.28
N VAL A 21 -11.42 1.06 16.22
CA VAL A 21 -12.89 0.97 16.25
C VAL A 21 -13.54 2.01 15.35
N GLY A 22 -14.79 1.75 14.96
CA GLY A 22 -15.66 2.71 14.28
C GLY A 22 -15.02 3.33 13.04
N VAL A 23 -15.11 4.67 12.94
CA VAL A 23 -14.63 5.42 11.78
C VAL A 23 -13.14 5.22 11.49
N ASN A 24 -12.31 5.03 12.52
CA ASN A 24 -10.86 4.81 12.34
C ASN A 24 -10.60 3.45 11.70
N LEU A 25 -11.30 2.40 12.15
CA LEU A 25 -11.20 1.06 11.59
C LEU A 25 -11.74 1.01 10.16
N THR A 26 -12.87 1.67 9.90
CA THR A 26 -13.43 1.77 8.54
C THR A 26 -12.48 2.53 7.61
N ALA A 27 -11.94 3.67 8.03
CA ALA A 27 -11.00 4.44 7.22
C ALA A 27 -9.71 3.65 6.91
N LEU A 28 -9.19 2.92 7.90
CA LEU A 28 -8.04 2.03 7.71
C LEU A 28 -8.34 0.93 6.69
N TYR A 29 -9.49 0.27 6.81
CA TYR A 29 -9.93 -0.74 5.86
C TYR A 29 -10.03 -0.18 4.43
N THR A 30 -10.64 0.99 4.26
CA THR A 30 -10.75 1.66 2.94
C THR A 30 -9.38 2.01 2.38
N PHE A 31 -8.47 2.53 3.21
CA PHE A 31 -7.13 2.87 2.77
C PHE A 31 -6.31 1.64 2.36
N ILE A 32 -6.35 0.55 3.14
CA ILE A 32 -5.70 -0.72 2.79
C ILE A 32 -6.32 -1.31 1.51
N SER A 33 -7.63 -1.19 1.32
CA SER A 33 -8.30 -1.64 0.11
C SER A 33 -7.81 -0.88 -1.13
N ALA A 34 -7.69 0.45 -1.05
CA ALA A 34 -7.13 1.26 -2.14
C ALA A 34 -5.68 0.89 -2.46
N LEU A 35 -4.88 0.55 -1.44
CA LEU A 35 -3.52 0.04 -1.64
C LEU A 35 -3.52 -1.34 -2.31
N ALA A 36 -4.39 -2.27 -1.90
CA ALA A 36 -4.47 -3.59 -2.51
C ALA A 36 -4.90 -3.51 -3.99
N GLU A 37 -5.79 -2.58 -4.34
CA GLU A 37 -6.39 -2.49 -5.66
C GLU A 37 -5.59 -1.63 -6.65
N SER A 38 -4.97 -0.55 -6.20
CA SER A 38 -4.37 0.47 -7.09
C SER A 38 -2.90 0.75 -6.81
N PHE A 39 -2.20 -0.07 -6.01
CA PHE A 39 -0.76 0.14 -5.83
C PHE A 39 0.00 -0.29 -7.10
N PRO A 40 0.91 0.56 -7.64
CA PRO A 40 1.62 0.24 -8.87
C PRO A 40 2.50 -1.00 -8.73
N ASN A 41 2.23 -2.02 -9.55
CA ASN A 41 2.96 -3.29 -9.58
C ASN A 41 3.87 -3.43 -10.82
N ALA A 42 3.83 -2.48 -11.75
CA ALA A 42 4.65 -2.49 -12.95
C ALA A 42 4.97 -1.06 -13.38
N THR A 43 6.02 -0.92 -14.19
CA THR A 43 6.37 0.34 -14.86
C THR A 43 6.48 0.12 -16.36
N THR A 44 6.01 1.09 -17.15
CA THR A 44 6.13 1.05 -18.62
C THR A 44 7.31 1.90 -19.03
N LEU A 45 8.31 1.27 -19.65
CA LEU A 45 9.42 1.99 -20.26
C LEU A 45 9.09 2.29 -21.71
N HIS A 46 9.07 3.58 -22.06
CA HIS A 46 9.00 4.02 -23.45
C HIS A 46 10.40 3.93 -24.06
N ALA A 47 10.67 2.86 -24.80
CA ALA A 47 11.86 2.79 -25.64
C ALA A 47 11.71 3.75 -26.82
N ILE A 48 12.80 4.43 -27.17
CA ILE A 48 12.86 5.43 -28.26
C ILE A 48 12.45 4.82 -29.63
N ASN A 49 12.38 3.49 -29.75
CA ASN A 49 12.01 2.75 -30.97
C ASN A 49 10.90 1.69 -30.73
N GLU A 50 9.74 2.12 -30.21
CA GLU A 50 8.41 1.46 -30.35
C GLU A 50 8.27 -0.03 -29.94
N THR A 51 8.73 -0.40 -28.74
CA THR A 51 8.06 -1.48 -28.00
C THR A 51 7.84 -1.03 -26.56
N GLU A 52 6.57 -0.94 -26.13
CA GLU A 52 6.21 -0.74 -24.73
C GLU A 52 6.70 -1.96 -23.95
N ARG A 53 7.73 -1.78 -23.11
CA ARG A 53 8.20 -2.85 -22.23
C ARG A 53 7.72 -2.58 -20.82
N THR A 54 6.71 -3.35 -20.41
CA THR A 54 6.25 -3.39 -19.03
C THR A 54 7.24 -4.20 -18.19
N GLN A 55 7.80 -3.60 -17.15
CA GLN A 55 8.66 -4.27 -16.18
C GLN A 55 7.93 -4.44 -14.84
N PRO A 56 7.81 -5.66 -14.31
CA PRO A 56 7.18 -5.89 -13.02
C PRO A 56 8.04 -5.34 -11.88
N LEU A 57 7.38 -4.76 -10.89
CA LEU A 57 7.97 -4.25 -9.66
C LEU A 57 7.79 -5.31 -8.56
N ARG A 58 8.72 -6.27 -8.50
CA ARG A 58 8.63 -7.45 -7.60
C ARG A 58 8.29 -7.10 -6.15
N GLN A 59 8.90 -6.05 -5.59
CA GLN A 59 8.61 -5.66 -4.19
C GLN A 59 7.21 -5.07 -4.03
N SER A 60 6.70 -4.36 -5.05
CA SER A 60 5.32 -3.89 -5.06
C SER A 60 4.33 -5.05 -5.13
N GLU A 61 4.59 -6.08 -5.95
CA GLU A 61 3.74 -7.27 -6.04
C GLU A 61 3.64 -8.00 -4.70
N LEU A 62 4.76 -8.15 -4.00
CA LEU A 62 4.79 -8.77 -2.67
C LEU A 62 4.10 -7.88 -1.63
N ALA A 63 4.27 -6.56 -1.69
CA ALA A 63 3.58 -5.62 -0.80
C ALA A 63 2.06 -5.65 -1.00
N ILE A 64 1.58 -5.79 -2.24
CA ILE A 64 0.14 -5.92 -2.54
C ILE A 64 -0.45 -7.14 -1.83
N ARG A 65 0.25 -8.28 -1.80
CA ARG A 65 -0.20 -9.47 -1.07
C ARG A 65 -0.32 -9.22 0.43
N VAL A 66 0.56 -8.40 1.01
CA VAL A 66 0.43 -7.95 2.40
C VAL A 66 -0.83 -7.10 2.58
N PHE A 67 -1.10 -6.17 1.66
CA PHE A 67 -2.30 -5.33 1.73
C PHE A 67 -3.58 -6.16 1.59
N GLU A 68 -3.62 -7.12 0.66
CA GLU A 68 -4.73 -8.05 0.49
C GLU A 68 -4.97 -8.88 1.76
N HIS A 69 -3.92 -9.44 2.34
CA HIS A 69 -4.00 -10.19 3.59
C HIS A 69 -4.60 -9.35 4.72
N MET A 70 -4.09 -8.13 4.92
CA MET A 70 -4.59 -7.24 5.94
C MET A 70 -6.02 -6.77 5.67
N ARG A 71 -6.40 -6.54 4.40
CA ARG A 71 -7.78 -6.23 4.02
C ARG A 71 -8.73 -7.34 4.44
N GLU A 72 -8.41 -8.59 4.11
CA GLU A 72 -9.24 -9.74 4.45
C GLU A 72 -9.27 -9.99 5.96
N PHE A 73 -8.16 -9.80 6.68
CA PHE A 73 -8.14 -9.86 8.13
C PHE A 73 -9.14 -8.88 8.77
N LEU A 74 -9.08 -7.60 8.39
CA LEU A 74 -9.98 -6.56 8.94
C LEU A 74 -11.44 -6.84 8.59
N LYS A 75 -11.71 -7.32 7.37
CA LYS A 75 -13.05 -7.71 6.92
C LYS A 75 -13.60 -8.89 7.73
N ASN A 76 -12.80 -9.93 7.91
CA ASN A 76 -13.18 -11.15 8.64
C ASN A 76 -13.40 -10.87 10.13
N ARG A 77 -12.58 -9.98 10.72
CA ARG A 77 -12.74 -9.55 12.10
C ARG A 77 -14.01 -8.72 12.32
N GLY A 78 -14.48 -8.05 11.26
CA GLY A 78 -15.71 -7.25 11.24
C GLY A 78 -15.47 -5.80 11.64
N LEU A 79 -15.87 -4.86 10.76
CA LEU A 79 -15.63 -3.42 10.93
C LEU A 79 -16.44 -2.76 12.06
N ASN A 80 -17.43 -3.48 12.61
CA ASN A 80 -18.22 -3.05 13.78
C ASN A 80 -17.58 -3.47 15.11
N ASN A 81 -16.55 -4.33 15.07
CA ASN A 81 -15.87 -4.83 16.25
C ASN A 81 -14.67 -3.94 16.61
N SER A 82 -14.12 -4.16 17.79
CA SER A 82 -12.85 -3.58 18.23
C SER A 82 -11.71 -4.54 17.97
N ILE A 83 -10.63 -4.02 17.39
CA ILE A 83 -9.36 -4.75 17.19
C ILE A 83 -8.30 -4.04 18.02
N SER A 84 -7.55 -4.75 18.86
CA SER A 84 -6.45 -4.11 19.58
C SER A 84 -5.33 -3.74 18.61
N VAL A 85 -4.59 -2.67 18.91
CA VAL A 85 -3.44 -2.29 18.08
C VAL A 85 -2.37 -3.38 18.07
N GLU A 86 -2.18 -4.10 19.18
CA GLU A 86 -1.28 -5.24 19.28
C GLU A 86 -1.70 -6.38 18.34
N GLU A 87 -2.98 -6.78 18.37
CA GLU A 87 -3.54 -7.82 17.47
C GLU A 87 -3.31 -7.44 16.00
N TYR A 88 -3.55 -6.17 15.66
CA TYR A 88 -3.32 -5.65 14.31
C TYR A 88 -1.83 -5.68 13.91
N GLN A 89 -0.93 -5.23 14.78
CA GLN A 89 0.51 -5.20 14.49
C GLN A 89 1.10 -6.60 14.34
N ASP A 90 0.67 -7.55 15.17
CA ASP A 90 1.09 -8.94 15.08
C ASP A 90 0.62 -9.60 13.77
N GLU A 91 -0.61 -9.31 13.33
CA GLU A 91 -1.09 -9.77 12.03
C GLU A 91 -0.31 -9.11 10.88
N PHE A 92 -0.01 -7.81 10.98
CA PHE A 92 0.78 -7.12 9.96
C PHE A 92 2.19 -7.72 9.82
N LEU A 93 2.86 -8.02 10.93
CA LEU A 93 4.19 -8.65 10.89
C LEU A 93 4.13 -10.08 10.33
N ARG A 94 3.09 -10.86 10.67
CA ARG A 94 2.85 -12.17 10.08
C ARG A 94 2.65 -12.08 8.56
N ALA A 95 1.87 -11.11 8.10
CA ALA A 95 1.65 -10.87 6.68
C ALA A 95 2.95 -10.46 5.96
N GLU A 96 3.78 -9.60 6.55
CA GLU A 96 5.10 -9.26 6.00
C GLU A 96 6.00 -10.49 5.89
N GLU A 97 6.05 -11.33 6.92
CA GLU A 97 6.89 -12.52 6.96
C GLU A 97 6.50 -13.54 5.89
N GLN A 98 5.20 -13.78 5.71
CA GLN A 98 4.67 -14.66 4.66
C GLN A 98 4.96 -14.16 3.24
N ASN A 99 5.20 -12.86 3.07
CA ASN A 99 5.44 -12.22 1.78
C ASN A 99 6.89 -11.76 1.60
N TYR A 100 7.85 -12.44 2.24
CA TYR A 100 9.29 -12.18 2.10
C TYR A 100 9.74 -10.78 2.51
N ARG A 101 9.03 -10.15 3.47
CA ARG A 101 9.35 -8.83 4.05
C ARG A 101 9.61 -7.77 2.98
N PRO A 102 8.58 -7.39 2.19
CA PRO A 102 8.76 -6.61 0.97
C PRO A 102 9.04 -5.12 1.20
N PHE A 103 8.98 -4.66 2.44
CA PHE A 103 9.14 -3.25 2.78
C PHE A 103 10.53 -2.96 3.36
N PRO A 104 11.20 -1.89 2.92
CA PRO A 104 12.50 -1.52 3.46
C PRO A 104 12.35 -0.91 4.86
N ILE A 105 13.01 -1.53 5.84
CA ILE A 105 12.95 -1.12 7.26
C ILE A 105 14.15 -0.24 7.64
N ASN A 106 15.35 -0.65 7.23
CA ASN A 106 16.63 -0.04 7.65
C ASN A 106 17.29 0.80 6.55
N GLU A 107 16.64 0.97 5.41
CA GLU A 107 17.19 1.77 4.32
C GLU A 107 16.94 3.25 4.54
N ASP A 108 17.83 4.10 4.04
CA ASP A 108 17.65 5.53 4.03
C ASP A 108 16.50 5.94 3.11
N TRP A 109 15.95 7.15 3.31
CA TRP A 109 15.13 7.75 2.26
C TRP A 109 16.03 8.07 1.08
N GLU A 110 15.64 7.67 -0.12
CA GLU A 110 16.36 8.03 -1.36
C GLU A 110 15.82 9.34 -1.94
N HIS A 111 14.91 9.26 -2.90
CA HIS A 111 14.25 10.38 -3.57
C HIS A 111 13.49 11.32 -2.60
N CYS A 112 13.13 10.83 -1.42
CA CYS A 112 12.49 11.60 -0.36
C CYS A 112 13.45 12.04 0.77
N LYS A 113 14.77 11.92 0.60
CA LYS A 113 15.75 12.41 1.57
C LYS A 113 15.68 13.94 1.65
N GLY A 114 15.45 14.46 2.86
CA GLY A 114 15.58 15.88 3.13
C GLY A 114 17.04 16.30 3.27
N SER A 115 17.30 17.60 3.14
CA SER A 115 18.61 18.20 3.46
C SER A 115 18.96 18.08 4.96
N ASN A 116 17.95 17.95 5.81
CA ASN A 116 18.06 17.67 7.23
C ASN A 116 17.06 16.55 7.59
N PRO A 117 17.36 15.68 8.58
CA PRO A 117 16.45 14.61 9.01
C PRO A 117 15.02 15.05 9.33
N GLN A 118 14.80 16.30 9.75
CA GLN A 118 13.46 16.84 10.04
C GLN A 118 12.63 17.19 8.78
N PHE A 119 13.26 17.27 7.61
CA PHE A 119 12.60 17.65 6.36
C PHE A 119 12.30 16.42 5.50
N ARG A 120 11.16 16.46 4.78
CA ARG A 120 10.72 15.40 3.86
C ARG A 120 10.58 14.03 4.56
N GLY A 121 11.19 12.98 4.02
CA GLY A 121 11.08 11.62 4.53
C GLY A 121 9.67 11.07 4.36
N TYR A 122 9.04 10.75 5.49
CA TYR A 122 7.74 10.08 5.53
C TYR A 122 6.65 10.84 4.76
N THR A 123 6.51 12.15 4.99
CA THR A 123 5.47 12.96 4.37
C THR A 123 5.62 13.02 2.86
N CYS A 124 6.85 13.19 2.35
CA CYS A 124 7.15 13.11 0.91
C CYS A 124 6.74 11.76 0.33
N GLY A 125 7.16 10.66 0.96
CA GLY A 125 6.88 9.32 0.47
C GLY A 125 5.38 8.98 0.50
N LEU A 126 4.64 9.48 1.50
CA LEU A 126 3.21 9.29 1.62
C LEU A 126 2.44 10.06 0.53
N TRP A 127 2.81 11.32 0.28
CA TRP A 127 2.25 12.11 -0.82
C TRP A 127 2.48 11.45 -2.18
N THR A 128 3.70 10.94 -2.42
CA THR A 128 3.98 10.17 -3.65
C THR A 128 3.08 8.93 -3.74
N THR A 129 2.84 8.22 -2.62
CA THR A 129 1.91 7.08 -2.61
C THR A 129 0.51 7.50 -3.00
N PHE A 130 -0.05 8.56 -2.42
CA PHE A 130 -1.39 9.03 -2.79
C PHE A 130 -1.51 9.41 -4.27
N HIS A 131 -0.55 10.17 -4.80
CA HIS A 131 -0.54 10.51 -6.22
C HIS A 131 -0.48 9.27 -7.12
N ALA A 132 0.39 8.32 -6.79
CA ALA A 132 0.50 7.08 -7.56
C ALA A 132 -0.80 6.27 -7.56
N LEU A 133 -1.47 6.15 -6.41
CA LEU A 133 -2.79 5.48 -6.32
C LEU A 133 -3.81 6.17 -7.22
N THR A 134 -3.91 7.51 -7.19
CA THR A 134 -4.90 8.22 -8.02
C THR A 134 -4.67 8.03 -9.52
N VAL A 135 -3.41 8.04 -9.97
CA VAL A 135 -3.07 7.80 -11.38
C VAL A 135 -3.37 6.35 -11.75
N GLN A 136 -2.99 5.40 -10.90
CA GLN A 136 -3.23 3.98 -11.16
C GLN A 136 -4.73 3.67 -11.23
N SER A 137 -5.54 4.15 -10.29
CA SER A 137 -7.00 3.97 -10.34
C SER A 137 -7.62 4.58 -11.61
N TYR A 138 -7.11 5.70 -12.10
CA TYR A 138 -7.54 6.27 -13.38
C TYR A 138 -7.15 5.38 -14.57
N MET A 139 -5.93 4.86 -14.59
CA MET A 139 -5.46 3.92 -15.62
C MET A 139 -6.28 2.62 -15.61
N ASP A 140 -6.55 2.06 -14.43
CA ASP A 140 -7.35 0.86 -14.25
C ASP A 140 -8.79 1.09 -14.68
N GLY A 141 -9.39 2.24 -14.35
CA GLY A 141 -10.73 2.61 -14.81
C GLY A 141 -10.82 2.79 -16.34
N ARG A 142 -9.78 3.36 -16.96
CA ARG A 142 -9.68 3.44 -18.44
C ARG A 142 -9.54 2.06 -19.07
N ASN A 143 -8.74 1.19 -18.49
CA ASN A 143 -8.52 -0.17 -18.96
C ASN A 143 -9.74 -1.07 -18.65
N GLY A 144 -10.50 -0.77 -17.61
CA GLY A 144 -11.75 -1.43 -17.22
C GLY A 144 -12.90 -1.22 -18.21
N LYS A 145 -12.85 -0.19 -19.08
CA LYS A 145 -13.71 -0.11 -20.28
C LYS A 145 -13.31 -1.09 -21.38
N LYS A 146 -12.16 -1.78 -21.28
CA LYS A 146 -11.77 -2.90 -22.16
C LYS A 146 -11.99 -4.27 -21.50
N THR A 147 -12.12 -4.37 -20.18
CA THR A 147 -12.25 -5.66 -19.45
C THR A 147 -13.68 -6.15 -19.25
N LEU A 148 -14.70 -5.32 -19.55
CA LEU A 148 -16.11 -5.75 -19.56
C LEU A 148 -16.44 -6.79 -20.67
N ASN A 149 -15.49 -7.12 -21.55
CA ASN A 149 -15.62 -8.16 -22.58
C ASN A 149 -14.84 -9.46 -22.27
N ARG A 150 -14.51 -9.74 -21.00
CA ARG A 150 -13.80 -10.99 -20.63
C ARG A 150 -14.56 -11.91 -19.66
N SER A 151 -15.86 -11.67 -19.49
CA SER A 151 -16.73 -12.46 -18.62
C SER A 151 -18.10 -12.70 -19.27
N LEU A 152 -18.10 -13.30 -20.47
CA LEU A 152 -19.21 -14.09 -21.03
C LEU A 152 -18.62 -15.29 -21.76
#